data_AF-A0AAW7L1J8-F1
#
_entry.id   AF-A0AAW7L1J8-F1
#
_cell.length_a   1.000
_cell.length_b   1.000
_cell.length_c   1.000
_cell.angle_alpha   90.00
_cell.angle_beta   90.00
_cell.angle_gamma   90.00
#
_symmetry.space_group_name_H-M   'P 1'
#
loop_
_entity.id
_entity.type
_entity.pdbx_description
1 polymer ?
#
loop_
_entity_poly.entity_id
_entity_poly.type
_entity_poly.pdbx_seq_one_letter_code
_entity_poly.pdbx_strand_id
1 'polypeptide(L)'
;MNTKEVLLQKYTDNDNQLGKRELGQLRRILLTEVLDNIISNDCLNADKWLDKKKSRLDKNKLASAVGYGITPDNIRQSFVKQVKEAEEVLRVVGKIIAKPKTNCQIHNENLEAFTSFLKERLDEDGYYWPKNAKGFLYRKAIWAYFLDISPEEVKYLPSFISSDAELAEMLSNIDILIAEEQVKSIDYKRESALDEMEDTMTNRALSAMRLQLKEKSEEVVLLREELKETKQELAELKHQQKSLLSQGLTAFKQGSAH
;
A
#
# COMPACT_ATOMS: atom_id res chain seq x y z
N MET A 1 -16.02 34.79 -15.27
CA MET A 1 -15.83 33.40 -14.83
C MET A 1 -14.46 33.28 -14.20
N ASN A 2 -14.39 32.79 -12.97
CA ASN A 2 -13.13 32.52 -12.29
C ASN A 2 -12.42 31.34 -12.99
N THR A 3 -11.09 31.29 -12.97
CA THR A 3 -10.28 30.25 -13.63
C THR A 3 -10.72 28.83 -13.25
N LYS A 4 -11.20 28.63 -12.02
CA LYS A 4 -11.82 27.38 -11.57
C LYS A 4 -13.06 26.99 -12.38
N GLU A 5 -14.01 27.92 -12.55
CA GLU A 5 -15.27 27.69 -13.24
C GLU A 5 -15.04 27.31 -14.70
N VAL A 6 -14.07 27.97 -15.35
CA VAL A 6 -13.66 27.65 -16.72
C VAL A 6 -13.09 26.24 -16.82
N LEU A 7 -12.25 25.82 -15.86
CA LEU A 7 -11.65 24.48 -15.85
C LEU A 7 -12.68 23.39 -15.54
N LEU A 8 -13.64 23.65 -14.63
CA LEU A 8 -14.74 22.75 -14.32
C LEU A 8 -15.65 22.58 -15.53
N GLN A 9 -16.03 23.67 -16.17
CA GLN A 9 -16.88 23.64 -17.35
C GLN A 9 -16.20 22.89 -18.50
N LYS A 10 -14.92 23.15 -18.77
CA LYS A 10 -14.14 22.37 -19.74
C LYS A 10 -14.04 20.88 -19.40
N TYR A 11 -13.97 20.52 -18.11
CA TYR A 11 -13.94 19.12 -17.69
C TYR A 11 -15.29 18.42 -17.97
N THR A 12 -16.40 19.11 -17.71
CA THR A 12 -17.76 18.62 -17.99
C THR A 12 -18.04 18.54 -19.49
N ASP A 13 -17.65 19.56 -20.25
CA ASP A 13 -17.91 19.67 -21.69
C ASP A 13 -17.09 18.66 -22.53
N ASN A 14 -15.98 18.15 -22.00
CA ASN A 14 -15.09 17.19 -22.68
C ASN A 14 -15.12 15.78 -22.04
N ASP A 15 -16.30 15.30 -21.62
CA ASP A 15 -16.47 13.94 -21.07
C ASP A 15 -15.47 13.57 -19.95
N ASN A 16 -15.30 14.46 -18.98
CA ASN A 16 -14.37 14.28 -17.84
C ASN A 16 -12.88 14.23 -18.24
N GLN A 17 -12.51 14.87 -19.35
CA GLN A 17 -11.13 14.96 -19.81
C GLN A 17 -10.61 16.40 -19.74
N LEU A 18 -9.45 16.56 -19.12
CA LEU A 18 -8.65 17.78 -19.15
C LEU A 18 -7.21 17.44 -19.52
N GLY A 19 -6.51 18.38 -20.17
CA GLY A 19 -5.07 18.25 -20.37
C GLY A 19 -4.34 18.13 -19.03
N LYS A 20 -3.23 17.39 -18.97
CA LYS A 20 -2.48 17.12 -17.72
C LYS A 20 -2.17 18.39 -16.90
N ARG A 21 -1.82 19.49 -17.57
CA ARG A 21 -1.53 20.79 -16.93
C ARG A 21 -2.77 21.43 -16.32
N GLU A 22 -3.87 21.49 -17.08
CA GLU A 22 -5.15 22.04 -16.65
C GLU A 22 -5.74 21.25 -15.48
N LEU A 23 -5.67 19.91 -15.54
CA LEU A 23 -6.10 19.03 -14.46
C LEU A 23 -5.27 19.24 -13.19
N GLY A 24 -3.94 19.40 -13.34
CA GLY A 24 -3.05 19.73 -12.23
C GLY A 24 -3.38 21.08 -11.58
N GLN A 25 -3.73 22.07 -12.41
CA GLN A 25 -4.15 23.40 -11.94
C GLN A 25 -5.50 23.34 -11.20
N LEU A 26 -6.50 22.65 -11.75
CA LEU A 26 -7.80 22.46 -11.12
C LEU A 26 -7.66 21.80 -9.74
N ARG A 27 -6.92 20.69 -9.67
CA ARG A 27 -6.62 19.98 -8.40
C ARG A 27 -5.92 20.89 -7.39
N ARG A 28 -5.01 21.75 -7.84
CA ARG A 28 -4.31 22.70 -6.96
C ARG A 28 -5.26 23.73 -6.35
N ILE A 29 -6.15 24.29 -7.17
CA ILE A 29 -7.13 25.28 -6.72
C ILE A 29 -8.05 24.63 -5.67
N LEU A 30 -8.63 23.48 -5.99
CA LEU A 30 -9.53 22.76 -5.09
C LEU A 30 -8.86 22.32 -3.79
N LEU A 31 -7.62 21.83 -3.86
CA LEU A 31 -6.86 21.49 -2.65
C LEU A 31 -6.63 22.72 -1.78
N THR A 32 -6.32 23.86 -2.38
CA THR A 32 -6.11 25.11 -1.64
C THR A 32 -7.39 25.53 -0.95
N GLU A 33 -8.55 25.50 -1.64
CA GLU A 33 -9.85 25.78 -1.02
C GLU A 33 -10.18 24.83 0.15
N VAL A 34 -9.88 23.54 0.01
CA VAL A 34 -10.08 22.57 1.10
C VAL A 34 -9.19 22.92 2.29
N LEU A 35 -7.90 23.23 2.07
CA LEU A 35 -6.98 23.60 3.15
C LEU A 35 -7.37 24.92 3.81
N ASP A 36 -7.76 25.92 3.03
CA ASP A 36 -8.23 27.21 3.54
C ASP A 36 -9.50 27.03 4.39
N ASN A 37 -10.44 26.19 3.95
CA ASN A 37 -11.63 25.85 4.74
C ASN A 37 -11.28 25.13 6.06
N ILE A 38 -10.24 24.29 6.07
CA ILE A 38 -9.77 23.60 7.29
C ILE A 38 -9.20 24.61 8.29
N ILE A 39 -8.46 25.61 7.80
CA ILE A 39 -7.79 26.63 8.62
C ILE A 39 -8.76 27.74 9.04
N SER A 40 -9.79 28.01 8.23
CA SER A 40 -10.81 29.01 8.50
C SER A 40 -11.59 28.73 9.80
N ASN A 41 -12.24 29.77 10.33
CA ASN A 41 -13.06 29.68 11.55
C ASN A 41 -12.30 29.03 12.72
N ASP A 42 -11.09 29.52 12.99
CA ASP A 42 -10.23 29.08 14.10
C ASP A 42 -9.97 27.55 14.13
N CYS A 43 -9.87 26.93 12.96
CA CYS A 43 -9.59 25.51 12.82
C CYS A 43 -10.58 24.59 13.56
N LEU A 44 -11.82 25.04 13.82
CA LEU A 44 -12.81 24.30 14.61
C LEU A 44 -13.11 22.90 14.07
N ASN A 45 -13.06 22.72 12.75
CA ASN A 45 -13.33 21.45 12.09
C ASN A 45 -12.05 20.62 11.81
N ALA A 46 -10.86 21.11 12.16
CA ALA A 46 -9.60 20.50 11.77
C ALA A 46 -9.45 19.06 12.29
N ASP A 47 -9.99 18.75 13.47
CA ASP A 47 -9.94 17.40 14.06
C ASP A 47 -10.50 16.31 13.13
N LYS A 48 -11.49 16.64 12.29
CA LYS A 48 -12.07 15.69 11.32
C LYS A 48 -11.11 15.35 10.16
N TRP A 49 -10.16 16.22 9.88
CA TRP A 49 -9.22 16.12 8.76
C TRP A 49 -7.86 15.54 9.14
N LEU A 50 -7.58 15.41 10.43
CA LEU A 50 -6.35 14.80 10.93
C LEU A 50 -6.39 13.28 10.84
N ASP A 51 -5.19 12.69 10.89
CA ASP A 51 -5.03 11.26 11.11
C ASP A 51 -5.43 10.87 12.55
N LYS A 52 -5.59 9.56 12.81
CA LYS A 52 -6.02 9.05 14.13
C LYS A 52 -5.14 9.52 15.29
N LYS A 53 -3.84 9.77 15.02
CA LYS A 53 -2.85 10.18 16.02
C LYS A 53 -2.75 11.71 16.17
N LYS A 54 -3.56 12.49 15.43
CA LYS A 54 -3.48 13.95 15.37
C LYS A 54 -2.06 14.48 15.12
N SER A 55 -1.33 13.80 14.23
CA SER A 55 0.06 14.09 13.90
C SER A 55 0.24 14.85 12.59
N ARG A 56 -0.75 14.75 11.68
CA ARG A 56 -0.74 15.37 10.34
C ARG A 56 -2.13 15.34 9.70
N LEU A 57 -2.28 16.04 8.57
CA LEU A 57 -3.50 15.95 7.75
C LEU A 57 -3.59 14.59 7.06
N ASP A 58 -4.79 14.01 7.06
CA ASP A 58 -5.07 12.73 6.43
C ASP A 58 -5.17 12.91 4.90
N LYS A 59 -4.16 12.41 4.19
CA LYS A 59 -4.05 12.52 2.74
C LYS A 59 -5.14 11.76 1.99
N ASN A 60 -5.72 10.71 2.58
CA ASN A 60 -6.84 10.00 1.96
C ASN A 60 -8.09 10.88 2.01
N LYS A 61 -8.38 11.50 3.16
CA LYS A 61 -9.51 12.43 3.31
C LYS A 61 -9.37 13.63 2.38
N LEU A 62 -8.16 14.22 2.30
CA LEU A 62 -7.88 15.31 1.37
C LEU A 62 -8.07 14.89 -0.09
N ALA A 63 -7.58 13.71 -0.48
CA ALA A 63 -7.75 13.22 -1.85
C ALA A 63 -9.22 13.00 -2.22
N SER A 64 -9.98 12.38 -1.32
CA SER A 64 -11.42 12.16 -1.49
C SER A 64 -12.19 13.48 -1.60
N ALA A 65 -11.84 14.49 -0.81
CA ALA A 65 -12.51 15.79 -0.83
C ALA A 65 -12.21 16.61 -2.09
N VAL A 66 -10.99 16.51 -2.62
CA VAL A 66 -10.59 17.22 -3.84
C VAL A 66 -11.16 16.54 -5.08
N GLY A 67 -11.13 15.20 -5.16
CA GLY A 67 -11.65 14.46 -6.31
C GLY A 67 -10.80 14.58 -7.58
N TYR A 68 -11.46 14.49 -8.75
CA TYR A 68 -10.82 14.59 -10.07
C TYR A 68 -9.61 13.67 -10.27
N GLY A 69 -9.66 12.46 -9.71
CA GLY A 69 -8.61 11.44 -9.83
C GLY A 69 -7.30 11.78 -9.11
N ILE A 70 -7.31 12.69 -8.13
CA ILE A 70 -6.16 12.91 -7.25
C ILE A 70 -6.00 11.72 -6.30
N THR A 71 -4.75 11.29 -6.09
CA THR A 71 -4.42 10.23 -5.13
C THR A 71 -3.58 10.77 -3.97
N PRO A 72 -3.50 10.03 -2.86
CA PRO A 72 -2.60 10.37 -1.75
C PRO A 72 -1.14 10.55 -2.18
N ASP A 73 -0.69 9.81 -3.20
CA ASP A 73 0.67 9.93 -3.74
C ASP A 73 0.88 11.23 -4.52
N ASN A 74 -0.14 11.70 -5.27
CA ASN A 74 -0.06 13.03 -5.88
C ASN A 74 0.09 14.12 -4.81
N ILE A 75 -0.61 13.99 -3.67
CA ILE A 75 -0.48 14.92 -2.55
C ILE A 75 0.92 14.86 -1.94
N ARG A 76 1.51 13.66 -1.80
CA ARG A 76 2.88 13.47 -1.28
C ARG A 76 3.96 14.08 -2.17
N GLN A 77 3.77 14.06 -3.48
CA GLN A 77 4.81 14.47 -4.44
C GLN A 77 4.62 15.91 -4.90
N SER A 78 3.43 16.24 -5.41
CA SER A 78 3.20 17.48 -6.16
C SER A 78 2.60 18.62 -5.31
N PHE A 79 1.97 18.28 -4.18
CA PHE A 79 1.25 19.25 -3.34
C PHE A 79 1.76 19.31 -1.88
N VAL A 80 2.88 18.66 -1.60
CA VAL A 80 3.43 18.53 -0.25
C VAL A 80 3.67 19.87 0.45
N LYS A 81 4.07 20.89 -0.32
CA LYS A 81 4.37 22.22 0.23
C LYS A 81 3.13 22.88 0.83
N GLN A 82 2.03 22.89 0.09
CA GLN A 82 0.76 23.50 0.51
C GLN A 82 0.18 22.78 1.74
N VAL A 83 0.27 21.44 1.76
CA VAL A 83 -0.17 20.66 2.92
C VAL A 83 0.71 20.94 4.14
N LYS A 84 2.02 21.05 3.98
CA LYS A 84 2.93 21.37 5.10
C LYS A 84 2.70 22.78 5.66
N GLU A 85 2.42 23.75 4.80
CA GLU A 85 2.08 25.12 5.22
C GLU A 85 0.80 25.11 6.06
N ALA A 86 -0.25 24.40 5.62
CA ALA A 86 -1.48 24.23 6.39
C ALA A 86 -1.27 23.48 7.72
N GLU A 87 -0.47 22.40 7.73
CA GLU A 87 -0.12 21.67 8.95
C GLU A 87 0.62 22.55 9.95
N GLU A 88 1.46 23.48 9.51
CA GLU A 88 2.17 24.40 10.42
C GLU A 88 1.20 25.33 11.12
N VAL A 89 0.21 25.87 10.41
CA VAL A 89 -0.86 26.68 11.03
C VAL A 89 -1.62 25.86 12.08
N LEU A 90 -1.96 24.61 11.75
CA LEU A 90 -2.64 23.71 12.68
C LEU A 90 -1.78 23.32 13.90
N ARG A 91 -0.44 23.30 13.79
CA ARG A 91 0.47 23.13 14.93
C ARG A 91 0.48 24.35 15.82
N VAL A 92 0.56 25.56 15.25
CA VAL A 92 0.55 26.82 16.00
C VAL A 92 -0.75 26.99 16.79
N VAL A 93 -1.89 26.61 16.21
CA VAL A 93 -3.22 26.61 16.87
C VAL A 93 -3.40 25.43 17.85
N GLY A 94 -2.41 24.52 17.94
CA GLY A 94 -2.44 23.41 18.89
C GLY A 94 -3.37 22.26 18.51
N LYS A 95 -3.83 22.19 17.25
CA LYS A 95 -4.64 21.08 16.74
C LYS A 95 -3.80 19.85 16.38
N ILE A 96 -2.62 20.06 15.83
CA ILE A 96 -1.61 19.01 15.64
C ILE A 96 -0.70 19.00 16.85
N ILE A 97 -0.83 17.96 17.66
CA ILE A 97 -0.15 17.85 18.97
C ILE A 97 1.03 16.87 18.88
N ALA A 98 0.87 15.80 18.10
CA ALA A 98 1.87 14.75 17.99
C ALA A 98 2.90 15.07 16.89
N LYS A 99 4.18 14.87 17.17
CA LYS A 99 5.20 14.87 16.11
C LYS A 99 4.99 13.63 15.23
N PRO A 100 4.97 13.77 13.90
CA PRO A 100 4.87 12.62 13.01
C PRO A 100 6.14 11.78 13.14
N LYS A 101 5.99 10.53 13.58
CA LYS A 101 7.09 9.58 13.66
C LYS A 101 7.28 8.88 12.32
N THR A 102 8.53 8.63 11.93
CA THR A 102 8.83 7.80 10.76
C THR A 102 8.56 6.33 11.05
N ASN A 103 8.41 5.51 10.01
CA ASN A 103 8.26 4.06 10.20
C ASN A 103 9.45 3.45 10.96
N CYS A 104 10.67 3.94 10.71
CA CYS A 104 11.87 3.51 11.44
C CYS A 104 11.82 3.90 12.93
N GLN A 105 11.33 5.10 13.25
CA GLN A 105 11.17 5.52 14.65
C GLN A 105 10.12 4.67 15.37
N ILE A 106 8.95 4.43 14.74
CA ILE A 106 7.91 3.56 15.30
C ILE A 106 8.44 2.14 15.49
N HIS A 107 9.23 1.64 14.53
CA HIS A 107 9.86 0.33 14.59
C HIS A 107 10.81 0.23 15.78
N ASN A 108 11.74 1.17 15.94
CA ASN A 108 12.71 1.16 17.04
C ASN A 108 12.03 1.31 18.40
N GLU A 109 11.06 2.21 18.54
CA GLU A 109 10.32 2.39 19.79
C GLU A 109 9.55 1.13 20.19
N ASN A 110 8.90 0.46 19.24
CA ASN A 110 8.20 -0.78 19.51
C ASN A 110 9.17 -1.91 19.86
N LEU A 111 10.32 -1.99 19.19
CA LEU A 111 11.37 -2.96 19.50
C LEU A 111 11.89 -2.75 20.93
N GLU A 112 12.28 -1.52 21.29
CA GLU A 112 12.75 -1.18 22.63
C GLU A 112 11.71 -1.48 23.71
N ALA A 113 10.45 -1.07 23.47
CA ALA A 113 9.35 -1.32 24.40
C ALA A 113 9.07 -2.81 24.57
N PHE A 114 9.06 -3.58 23.47
CA PHE A 114 8.81 -5.01 23.51
C PHE A 114 9.96 -5.77 24.18
N THR A 115 11.21 -5.43 23.88
CA THR A 115 12.39 -6.02 24.55
C THR A 115 12.38 -5.71 26.05
N SER A 116 11.99 -4.50 26.44
CA SER A 116 11.87 -4.13 27.86
C SER A 116 10.77 -4.93 28.54
N PHE A 117 9.61 -5.05 27.90
CA PHE A 117 8.51 -5.90 28.37
C PHE A 117 8.96 -7.36 28.61
N LEU A 118 9.72 -7.95 27.68
CA LEU A 118 10.20 -9.33 27.84
C LEU A 118 11.16 -9.47 29.03
N LYS A 119 12.06 -8.51 29.23
CA LYS A 119 12.99 -8.50 30.38
C LYS A 119 12.22 -8.40 31.70
N GLU A 120 11.27 -7.48 31.80
CA GLU A 120 10.44 -7.31 32.99
C GLU A 120 9.67 -8.60 33.33
N ARG A 121 9.17 -9.33 32.33
CA ARG A 121 8.46 -10.61 32.56
C ARG A 121 9.36 -11.79 32.86
N LEU A 122 10.62 -11.76 32.42
CA LEU A 122 11.61 -12.77 32.79
C LEU A 122 11.97 -12.68 34.28
N ASP A 123 11.97 -11.48 34.84
CA ASP A 123 12.23 -11.25 36.26
C ASP A 123 11.00 -11.55 37.16
N GLU A 124 9.86 -11.91 36.57
CA GLU A 124 8.61 -12.17 37.28
C GLU A 124 8.31 -13.67 37.42
N ASP A 125 8.58 -14.24 38.61
CA ASP A 125 8.34 -15.67 38.93
C ASP A 125 6.87 -16.13 38.77
N GLY A 126 5.93 -15.18 38.75
CA GLY A 126 4.49 -15.42 38.61
C GLY A 126 4.01 -15.52 37.17
N TYR A 127 4.83 -15.12 36.19
CA TYR A 127 4.39 -14.94 34.82
C TYR A 127 4.25 -16.28 34.07
N TYR A 128 3.15 -16.42 33.32
CA TYR A 128 2.87 -17.61 32.53
C TYR A 128 3.19 -17.38 31.06
N TRP A 129 4.25 -18.01 30.58
CA TRP A 129 4.70 -17.90 29.21
C TRP A 129 3.83 -18.72 28.25
N PRO A 130 3.33 -18.12 27.14
CA PRO A 130 2.46 -18.84 26.21
C PRO A 130 3.27 -19.85 25.40
N LYS A 131 2.92 -21.14 25.50
CA LYS A 131 3.63 -22.24 24.84
C LYS A 131 2.83 -22.77 23.65
N ASN A 132 3.49 -22.93 22.50
CA ASN A 132 2.89 -23.44 21.28
C ASN A 132 2.83 -24.98 21.27
N ALA A 133 2.24 -25.53 20.20
CA ALA A 133 2.09 -26.97 20.01
C ALA A 133 3.42 -27.74 19.96
N LYS A 134 4.51 -27.07 19.57
CA LYS A 134 5.86 -27.64 19.49
C LYS A 134 6.65 -27.54 20.79
N GLY A 135 6.09 -26.92 21.83
CA GLY A 135 6.75 -26.75 23.12
C GLY A 135 7.63 -25.51 23.24
N PHE A 136 7.61 -24.61 22.25
CA PHE A 136 8.35 -23.34 22.27
C PHE A 136 7.42 -22.17 22.58
N LEU A 137 7.97 -20.96 22.76
CA LEU A 137 7.15 -19.77 22.97
C LEU A 137 6.24 -19.52 21.75
N TYR A 138 4.98 -19.27 22.03
CA TYR A 138 4.01 -18.84 21.04
C TYR A 138 4.13 -17.34 20.79
N ARG A 139 4.94 -16.98 19.79
CA ARG A 139 5.30 -15.59 19.45
C ARG A 139 4.08 -14.67 19.21
N LYS A 140 3.00 -15.20 18.63
CA LYS A 140 1.75 -14.46 18.40
C LYS A 140 1.07 -14.07 19.70
N ALA A 141 0.97 -15.00 20.66
CA ALA A 141 0.36 -14.73 21.96
C ALA A 141 1.20 -13.76 22.81
N ILE A 142 2.53 -13.91 22.85
CA ILE A 142 3.35 -12.97 23.63
C ILE A 142 3.28 -11.54 23.06
N TRP A 143 3.15 -11.40 21.74
CA TRP A 143 2.91 -10.11 21.10
C TRP A 143 1.51 -9.57 21.43
N ALA A 144 0.49 -10.43 21.47
CA ALA A 144 -0.86 -10.05 21.87
C ALA A 144 -0.90 -9.54 23.32
N TYR A 145 -0.17 -10.19 24.22
CA TYR A 145 -0.04 -9.78 25.62
C TYR A 145 0.62 -8.41 25.76
N PHE A 146 1.68 -8.14 24.97
CA PHE A 146 2.30 -6.82 24.91
C PHE A 146 1.32 -5.73 24.45
N LEU A 147 0.43 -6.06 23.52
CA LEU A 147 -0.58 -5.13 22.98
C LEU A 147 -1.87 -5.05 23.81
N ASP A 148 -2.01 -5.88 24.86
CA ASP A 148 -3.22 -6.02 25.66
C ASP A 148 -4.47 -6.38 24.83
N ILE A 149 -4.32 -7.35 23.93
CA ILE A 149 -5.39 -7.88 23.06
C ILE A 149 -5.41 -9.41 23.05
N SER A 150 -6.49 -9.99 22.50
CA SER A 150 -6.56 -11.44 22.27
C SER A 150 -5.56 -11.90 21.19
N PRO A 151 -4.91 -13.08 21.34
CA PRO A 151 -4.07 -13.66 20.29
C PRO A 151 -4.76 -13.79 18.93
N GLU A 152 -6.07 -14.02 18.91
CA GLU A 152 -6.86 -14.15 17.67
C GLU A 152 -6.95 -12.83 16.88
N GLU A 153 -6.83 -11.68 17.55
CA GLU A 153 -6.89 -10.36 16.91
C GLU A 153 -5.56 -9.97 16.23
N VAL A 154 -4.48 -10.68 16.56
CA VAL A 154 -3.17 -10.45 15.95
C VAL A 154 -3.17 -11.02 14.53
N LYS A 155 -3.25 -10.13 13.53
CA LYS A 155 -3.17 -10.53 12.12
C LYS A 155 -1.74 -10.81 11.65
N TYR A 156 -0.79 -9.99 12.09
CA TYR A 156 0.60 -10.06 11.65
C TYR A 156 1.52 -9.74 12.81
N LEU A 157 2.62 -10.50 12.90
CA LEU A 157 3.72 -10.18 13.79
C LEU A 157 4.58 -9.05 13.19
N PRO A 158 5.10 -8.12 14.01
CA PRO A 158 6.10 -7.16 13.57
C PRO A 158 7.34 -7.85 13.00
N SER A 159 7.90 -7.28 11.94
CA SER A 159 9.08 -7.86 11.26
C SER A 159 10.32 -7.94 12.15
N PHE A 160 10.48 -7.02 13.12
CA PHE A 160 11.63 -7.02 14.04
C PHE A 160 11.71 -8.28 14.89
N ILE A 161 10.60 -8.97 15.16
CA ILE A 161 10.59 -10.23 15.91
C ILE A 161 11.45 -11.29 15.20
N SER A 162 11.55 -11.21 13.87
CA SER A 162 12.37 -12.12 13.07
C SER A 162 13.69 -11.51 12.59
N SER A 163 13.76 -10.18 12.42
CA SER A 163 14.91 -9.54 11.77
C SER A 163 15.94 -8.97 12.74
N ASP A 164 15.56 -8.70 14.00
CA ASP A 164 16.49 -8.18 15.02
C ASP A 164 17.22 -9.32 15.73
N ALA A 165 18.56 -9.31 15.68
CA ALA A 165 19.38 -10.41 16.16
C ALA A 165 19.34 -10.55 17.70
N GLU A 166 19.37 -9.43 18.42
CA GLU A 166 19.37 -9.42 19.89
C GLU A 166 18.04 -9.91 20.44
N LEU A 167 16.93 -9.44 19.87
CA LEU A 167 15.60 -9.93 20.22
C LEU A 167 15.45 -11.41 19.87
N ALA A 168 15.93 -11.85 18.70
CA ALA A 168 15.86 -13.26 18.31
C ALA A 168 16.63 -14.18 19.27
N GLU A 169 17.80 -13.74 19.75
CA GLU A 169 18.57 -14.46 20.77
C GLU A 169 17.80 -14.54 22.09
N MET A 170 17.25 -13.42 22.57
CA MET A 170 16.43 -13.40 23.79
C MET A 170 15.21 -14.32 23.69
N LEU A 171 14.51 -14.26 22.57
CA LEU A 171 13.35 -15.11 22.31
C LEU A 171 13.73 -16.60 22.25
N SER A 172 14.93 -16.92 21.76
CA SER A 172 15.46 -18.29 21.76
C SER A 172 15.85 -18.75 23.17
N ASN A 173 16.42 -17.87 23.99
CA ASN A 173 16.70 -18.17 25.39
C ASN A 173 15.40 -18.46 26.16
N ILE A 174 14.33 -17.70 25.91
CA ILE A 174 13.00 -17.97 26.47
C ILE A 174 12.49 -19.35 26.03
N ASP A 175 12.70 -19.74 24.77
CA ASP A 175 12.30 -21.09 24.30
C ASP A 175 13.03 -22.20 25.08
N ILE A 176 14.33 -22.02 25.35
CA ILE A 176 15.11 -22.97 26.15
C ILE A 176 14.55 -23.05 27.57
N LEU A 177 14.28 -21.90 28.21
CA LEU A 177 13.70 -21.85 29.56
C LEU A 177 12.34 -22.55 29.63
N ILE A 178 11.49 -22.40 28.60
CA ILE A 178 10.19 -23.09 28.50
C ILE A 178 10.39 -24.59 28.32
N ALA A 179 11.31 -25.00 27.44
CA ALA A 179 11.58 -26.41 27.14
C ALA A 179 12.19 -27.16 28.33
N GLU A 180 13.01 -26.47 29.13
CA GLU A 180 13.62 -26.99 30.36
C GLU A 180 12.70 -26.86 31.59
N GLU A 181 11.46 -26.38 31.41
CA GLU A 181 10.47 -26.15 32.47
C GLU A 181 10.96 -25.22 33.60
N GLN A 182 11.92 -24.34 33.30
CA GLN A 182 12.46 -23.36 34.24
C GLN A 182 11.51 -22.17 34.47
N VAL A 183 10.57 -21.96 33.55
CA VAL A 183 9.53 -20.92 33.66
C VAL A 183 8.14 -21.53 33.58
N LYS A 184 7.17 -20.90 34.25
CA LYS A 184 5.77 -21.32 34.17
C LYS A 184 5.24 -21.08 32.75
N SER A 185 4.47 -22.04 32.24
CA SER A 185 3.88 -21.94 30.90
C SER A 185 2.38 -22.18 30.89
N ILE A 186 1.70 -21.54 29.95
CA ILE A 186 0.29 -21.75 29.61
C ILE A 186 0.19 -22.32 28.19
N ASP A 187 -0.66 -23.32 28.00
CA ASP A 187 -0.68 -24.11 26.77
C ASP A 187 -1.62 -23.50 25.71
N TYR A 188 -1.08 -23.21 24.53
CA TYR A 188 -1.78 -22.71 23.33
C TYR A 188 -1.68 -23.71 22.16
N LYS A 189 -1.57 -25.01 22.45
CA LYS A 189 -1.48 -26.08 21.43
C LYS A 189 -2.50 -25.96 20.31
N ARG A 190 -3.77 -25.66 20.62
CA ARG A 190 -4.85 -25.65 19.63
C ARG A 190 -4.74 -24.46 18.70
N GLU A 191 -4.60 -23.28 19.30
CA GLU A 191 -4.52 -21.98 18.63
C GLU A 191 -3.28 -21.91 17.74
N SER A 192 -2.13 -22.31 18.29
CA SER A 192 -0.88 -22.33 17.52
C SER A 192 -0.88 -23.39 16.40
N ALA A 193 -1.54 -24.55 16.58
CA ALA A 193 -1.68 -25.53 15.51
C ALA A 193 -2.57 -25.01 14.37
N LEU A 194 -3.66 -24.29 14.69
CA LEU A 194 -4.53 -23.68 13.69
C LEU A 194 -3.79 -22.62 12.87
N ASP A 195 -3.02 -21.75 13.54
CA ASP A 195 -2.20 -20.74 12.86
C ASP A 195 -1.18 -21.38 11.91
N GLU A 196 -0.48 -22.44 12.33
CA GLU A 196 0.48 -23.15 11.48
C GLU A 196 -0.20 -23.81 10.27
N MET A 197 -1.41 -24.34 10.43
CA MET A 197 -2.20 -24.88 9.33
C MET A 197 -2.63 -23.79 8.34
N GLU A 198 -3.07 -22.63 8.85
CA GLU A 198 -3.42 -21.48 8.02
C GLU A 198 -2.20 -21.00 7.22
N ASP A 199 -1.05 -20.82 7.88
CA ASP A 199 0.19 -20.39 7.22
C ASP A 199 0.65 -21.39 6.16
N THR A 200 0.60 -22.69 6.44
CA THR A 200 1.03 -23.71 5.46
C THR A 200 0.08 -23.81 4.26
N MET A 201 -1.24 -23.73 4.48
CA MET A 201 -2.23 -23.77 3.41
C MET A 201 -2.19 -22.51 2.54
N THR A 202 -2.09 -21.32 3.16
CA THR A 202 -1.98 -20.04 2.44
C THR A 202 -0.69 -19.97 1.63
N ASN A 203 0.45 -20.41 2.18
CA ASN A 203 1.73 -20.44 1.46
C ASN A 203 1.72 -21.41 0.26
N ARG A 204 1.05 -22.56 0.39
CA ARG A 204 0.84 -23.48 -0.75
C ARG A 204 -0.04 -22.85 -1.82
N ALA A 205 -1.14 -22.22 -1.43
CA ALA A 205 -2.02 -21.53 -2.37
C ALA A 205 -1.31 -20.38 -3.11
N LEU A 206 -0.51 -19.58 -2.40
CA LEU A 206 0.30 -18.51 -2.99
C LEU A 206 1.35 -19.03 -3.96
N SER A 207 2.04 -20.13 -3.63
CA SER A 207 2.99 -20.76 -4.55
C SER A 207 2.31 -21.25 -5.82
N ALA A 208 1.13 -21.87 -5.72
CA ALA A 208 0.34 -22.30 -6.88
C ALA A 208 -0.09 -21.10 -7.75
N MET A 209 -0.56 -20.01 -7.13
CA MET A 209 -0.92 -18.79 -7.87
C MET A 209 0.28 -18.15 -8.56
N ARG A 210 1.46 -18.12 -7.94
CA ARG A 210 2.70 -17.61 -8.57
C ARG A 210 3.09 -18.44 -9.78
N LEU A 211 2.93 -19.76 -9.72
CA LEU A 211 3.17 -20.65 -10.84
C LEU A 211 2.20 -20.36 -11.99
N GLN A 212 0.89 -20.29 -11.71
CA GLN A 212 -0.11 -19.95 -12.72
C GLN A 212 0.11 -18.57 -13.34
N LEU A 213 0.51 -17.58 -12.53
CA LEU A 213 0.83 -16.25 -13.03
C LEU A 213 2.03 -16.28 -13.98
N LYS A 214 3.05 -17.08 -13.65
CA LYS A 214 4.22 -17.28 -14.52
C LYS A 214 3.81 -17.92 -15.85
N GLU A 215 3.07 -19.03 -15.81
CA GLU A 215 2.57 -19.71 -17.02
C GLU A 215 1.75 -18.77 -17.91
N LYS A 216 0.82 -18.00 -17.32
CA LYS A 216 0.01 -17.03 -18.05
C LYS A 216 0.82 -15.85 -18.59
N SER A 217 1.86 -15.43 -17.88
CA SER A 217 2.74 -14.37 -18.38
C SER A 217 3.56 -14.83 -19.60
N GLU A 218 4.02 -16.08 -19.60
CA GLU A 218 4.73 -16.70 -20.73
C GLU A 218 3.78 -16.87 -21.92
N GLU A 219 2.54 -17.33 -21.71
CA GLU A 219 1.51 -17.42 -22.74
C GLU A 219 1.22 -16.06 -23.39
N VAL A 220 1.11 -14.99 -22.58
CA VAL A 220 0.90 -13.62 -23.10
C VAL A 220 2.09 -13.13 -23.92
N VAL A 221 3.32 -13.48 -23.56
CA VAL A 221 4.51 -13.12 -24.36
C VAL A 221 4.46 -13.83 -25.71
N LEU A 222 4.20 -15.14 -25.73
CA LEU A 222 4.07 -15.91 -26.97
C LEU A 222 2.97 -15.36 -27.88
N LEU A 223 1.78 -15.10 -27.33
CA LEU A 223 0.68 -14.50 -28.09
C LEU A 223 1.02 -13.12 -28.64
N ARG A 224 1.84 -12.33 -27.95
CA ARG A 224 2.30 -11.02 -28.44
C ARG A 224 3.29 -11.17 -29.60
N GLU A 225 4.13 -12.19 -29.58
CA GLU A 225 5.06 -12.52 -30.66
C GLU A 225 4.29 -12.99 -31.90
N GLU A 226 3.39 -13.96 -31.76
CA GLU A 226 2.51 -14.44 -32.84
C GLU A 226 1.66 -13.29 -33.44
N LEU A 227 1.13 -12.41 -32.59
CA LEU A 227 0.35 -11.24 -33.04
C LEU A 227 1.23 -10.24 -33.82
N LYS A 228 2.52 -10.15 -33.52
CA LYS A 228 3.46 -9.31 -34.25
C LYS A 228 3.76 -9.89 -35.63
N GLU A 229 3.99 -11.20 -35.72
CA GLU A 229 4.22 -11.91 -36.99
C GLU A 229 3.01 -11.82 -37.91
N THR A 230 1.83 -12.17 -37.42
CA THR A 230 0.57 -12.08 -38.21
C THR A 230 0.28 -10.65 -38.70
N LYS A 231 0.63 -9.62 -37.92
CA LYS A 231 0.53 -8.22 -38.38
C LYS A 231 1.51 -7.88 -39.50
N GLN A 232 2.72 -8.45 -39.48
CA GLN A 232 3.70 -8.28 -40.55
C GLN A 232 3.22 -8.94 -41.83
N GLU A 233 2.76 -10.19 -41.76
CA GLU A 233 2.18 -10.92 -42.90
C GLU A 233 0.98 -10.16 -43.50
N LEU A 234 0.07 -9.65 -42.66
CA LEU A 234 -1.06 -8.83 -43.11
C LEU A 234 -0.60 -7.55 -43.82
N ALA A 235 0.49 -6.92 -43.37
CA ALA A 235 1.03 -5.73 -43.99
C ALA A 235 1.64 -6.05 -45.37
N GLU A 236 2.36 -7.17 -45.48
CA GLU A 236 2.92 -7.66 -46.74
C GLU A 236 1.84 -8.01 -47.76
N LEU A 237 0.80 -8.76 -47.35
CA LEU A 237 -0.33 -9.08 -48.21
C LEU A 237 -1.08 -7.82 -48.68
N LYS A 238 -1.30 -6.84 -47.79
CA LYS A 238 -1.88 -5.55 -48.18
C LYS A 238 -1.00 -4.79 -49.18
N HIS A 239 0.31 -4.85 -49.02
CA HIS A 239 1.25 -4.24 -49.97
C HIS A 239 1.20 -4.95 -51.34
N GLN A 240 1.21 -6.28 -51.36
CA GLN A 240 1.08 -7.08 -52.58
C GLN A 240 -0.25 -6.80 -53.30
N GLN A 241 -1.36 -6.74 -52.56
CA GLN A 241 -2.68 -6.45 -53.13
C GLN A 241 -2.75 -5.04 -53.73
N LYS A 242 -2.19 -4.03 -53.06
CA LYS A 242 -2.08 -2.66 -53.61
C LYS A 242 -1.22 -2.62 -54.86
N SER A 243 -0.11 -3.36 -54.89
CA SER A 243 0.75 -3.47 -56.07
C SER A 243 0.01 -4.07 -57.26
N LEU A 244 -0.68 -5.20 -57.06
CA LEU A 244 -1.48 -5.86 -58.10
C LEU A 244 -2.60 -4.96 -58.65
N LEU A 245 -3.32 -4.25 -57.77
CA LEU A 245 -4.35 -3.28 -58.19
C LEU A 245 -3.75 -2.12 -58.99
N SER A 246 -2.57 -1.62 -58.61
CA SER A 246 -1.89 -0.55 -59.36
C SER A 246 -1.40 -1.02 -60.73
N GLN A 247 -0.91 -2.26 -60.83
CA GLN A 247 -0.48 -2.88 -62.09
C GLN A 247 -1.67 -3.14 -63.03
N GLY A 248 -2.82 -3.58 -62.49
CA GLY A 248 -4.06 -3.74 -63.24
C GLY A 248 -4.58 -2.41 -63.81
N LEU A 249 -4.50 -1.31 -63.04
CA LEU A 249 -4.83 0.04 -63.50
C LEU A 249 -3.90 0.53 -64.62
N THR A 250 -2.60 0.23 -64.55
CA THR A 250 -1.65 0.58 -65.63
C THR A 250 -1.87 -0.24 -66.89
N ALA A 251 -2.18 -1.54 -66.77
CA ALA A 251 -2.50 -2.40 -67.92
C ALA A 251 -3.81 -1.98 -68.61
N PHE A 252 -4.84 -1.59 -67.83
CA PHE A 252 -6.10 -1.09 -68.38
C PHE A 252 -5.95 0.24 -69.12
N LYS A 253 -5.08 1.14 -68.62
CA LYS A 253 -4.75 2.40 -69.30
C LYS A 253 -3.95 2.21 -70.59
N GLN A 254 -3.08 1.20 -70.68
CA GLN A 254 -2.37 0.87 -71.91
C GLN A 254 -3.27 0.15 -72.94
N GLY A 255 -4.20 -0.69 -72.49
CA GLY A 255 -5.15 -1.38 -73.38
C GLY A 255 -6.28 -0.48 -73.93
N SER A 256 -6.59 0.64 -73.25
CA SER A 256 -7.61 1.61 -73.70
C SER A 256 -7.06 2.71 -74.61
N ALA A 257 -5.78 2.63 -75.00
CA ALA A 257 -5.09 3.60 -75.86
C ALA A 257 -4.94 3.11 -77.33
N HIS A 258 -5.81 2.20 -77.77
CA HIS A 258 -5.91 1.73 -79.15
C HIS A 258 -7.22 2.17 -79.80
#